data_AF-A0A816XVQ3-F1
#
_entry.id   AF-A0A816XVQ3-F1
#
_cell.length_a   1.000
_cell.length_b   1.000
_cell.length_c   1.000
_cell.angle_alpha   90.00
_cell.angle_beta   90.00
_cell.angle_gamma   90.00
#
_symmetry.space_group_name_H-M   'P 1'
#
loop_
_entity.id
_entity.type
_entity.pdbx_description
1 polymer ?
#
loop_
_entity_poly.entity_id
_entity_poly.type
_entity_poly.pdbx_seq_one_letter_code
_entity_poly.pdbx_strand_id
1 'polypeptide(L)'
;MSMPSAFKQFQPNPDNQEIIHLQANIASLEQRLNELQKCGSQSNVAGQIASLQTDINNLQQEVDNTAKSNRQEVKVLLGQFNDLKSSVTEMKNDLLQKIDSDNINKCFTHLDGHRVHTAAEIADKMTTDSVTQLIKDYYSPDNKRQEDKRGDLIEFISYMKDGSRRKLFKSLLASRNIDETKSTKMIDQRVAVSNKKTASFKCPHCLKENVYKTAAYSEGYLVTCCYDSCKRKFHQVACPHCSGSNTWENANYKQGSVVAGAYENCKRTFQQVVCPHCSGSMAWKNAAYKQGSVVTCVYENCKGKFQQLVCAHCLHQGS
;
A
#
# COMPACT_ATOMS: atom_id res chain seq x y z
N MET A 1 65.35 86.83 61.68
CA MET A 1 64.16 86.40 62.44
C MET A 1 63.39 85.43 61.57
N SER A 2 63.31 84.17 62.00
CA SER A 2 62.68 83.06 61.31
C SER A 2 61.16 83.15 61.47
N MET A 3 60.40 83.10 60.38
CA MET A 3 58.94 82.99 60.37
C MET A 3 58.55 81.62 59.80
N PRO A 4 57.62 80.87 60.42
CA PRO A 4 57.33 79.49 60.02
C PRO A 4 56.39 79.43 58.82
N SER A 5 56.78 78.64 57.83
CA SER A 5 55.94 78.22 56.70
C SER A 5 55.01 77.09 57.14
N ALA A 6 53.71 77.37 57.20
CA ALA A 6 52.68 76.35 57.40
C ALA A 6 51.34 76.79 56.79
N PHE A 7 51.25 76.83 55.45
CA PHE A 7 49.96 76.77 54.75
C PHE A 7 49.79 75.34 54.23
N LYS A 8 49.13 74.49 55.02
CA LYS A 8 48.62 73.21 54.52
C LYS A 8 47.56 73.51 53.48
N GLN A 9 47.82 73.14 52.22
CA GLN A 9 46.81 73.11 51.16
C GLN A 9 45.64 72.24 51.63
N PHE A 10 44.46 72.85 51.75
CA PHE A 10 43.21 72.13 51.94
C PHE A 10 42.99 71.26 50.71
N GLN A 11 43.22 69.94 50.84
CA GLN A 11 42.78 69.00 49.83
C GLN A 11 41.25 68.94 49.90
N PRO A 12 40.55 69.10 48.75
CA PRO A 12 39.10 69.02 48.74
C PRO A 12 38.67 67.65 49.26
N ASN A 13 37.66 67.65 50.13
CA ASN A 13 37.11 66.44 50.72
C ASN A 13 36.79 65.42 49.59
N PRO A 14 37.33 64.19 49.61
CA PRO A 14 37.03 63.16 48.60
C PRO A 14 35.52 62.96 48.36
N ASP A 15 34.68 63.22 49.38
CA ASP A 15 33.22 63.16 49.24
C ASP A 15 32.66 64.17 48.21
N ASN A 16 33.35 65.30 47.98
CA ASN A 16 32.93 66.29 46.98
C ASN A 16 33.23 65.83 45.54
N GLN A 17 34.21 64.96 45.31
CA GLN A 17 34.51 64.47 43.97
C GLN A 17 33.47 63.45 43.50
N GLU A 18 32.98 62.62 44.42
CA GLU A 18 31.93 61.66 44.14
C GLU A 18 30.60 62.36 43.82
N ILE A 19 30.28 63.45 44.53
CA ILE A 19 29.11 64.28 44.25
C ILE A 19 29.17 64.91 42.86
N ILE A 20 30.33 65.45 42.45
CA ILE A 20 30.51 66.06 41.13
C ILE A 20 30.35 65.00 40.02
N HIS A 21 30.88 63.80 40.23
CA HIS A 21 30.74 62.70 39.27
C HIS A 21 29.28 62.23 39.14
N LEU A 22 28.56 62.13 40.25
CA LEU A 22 27.13 61.78 40.25
C LEU A 22 26.28 62.84 39.54
N GLN A 23 26.57 64.13 39.75
CA GLN A 23 25.87 65.22 39.05
C GLN A 23 26.08 65.19 37.54
N ALA A 24 27.30 64.88 37.07
CA ALA A 24 27.59 64.73 35.64
C ALA A 24 26.84 63.53 35.02
N ASN A 25 26.73 62.42 35.75
CA ASN A 25 25.98 61.24 35.28
C ASN A 25 24.48 61.51 35.18
N ILE A 26 23.90 62.25 36.14
CA ILE A 26 22.49 62.64 36.10
C ILE A 26 22.19 63.51 34.88
N ALA A 27 23.01 64.54 34.64
CA ALA A 27 22.84 65.42 33.48
C ALA A 27 22.94 64.66 32.14
N SER A 28 23.86 63.68 32.04
CA SER A 28 23.98 62.82 30.85
C SER A 28 22.75 61.94 30.63
N LEU A 29 22.17 61.39 31.70
CA LEU A 29 20.96 60.58 31.62
C LEU A 29 19.73 61.41 31.23
N GLU A 30 19.59 62.62 31.77
CA GLU A 30 18.51 63.55 31.41
C GLU A 30 18.58 63.97 29.94
N GLN A 31 19.78 64.19 29.41
CA GLN A 31 19.97 64.46 27.98
C GLN A 31 19.53 63.27 27.12
N ARG A 32 19.96 62.05 27.46
CA ARG A 32 19.57 60.82 26.74
C ARG A 32 18.06 60.57 26.79
N LEU A 33 17.42 60.87 27.92
CA LEU A 33 15.96 60.76 28.07
C LEU A 33 15.24 61.74 27.13
N ASN A 34 15.71 62.99 27.06
CA ASN A 34 15.16 64.01 26.17
C ASN A 34 15.38 63.68 24.69
N GLU A 35 16.52 63.08 24.33
CA GLU A 35 16.79 62.59 22.98
C GLU A 35 15.85 61.43 22.61
N LEU A 36 15.60 60.48 23.52
CA LEU A 36 14.63 59.39 23.33
C LEU A 36 13.19 59.90 23.17
N GLN A 37 12.79 60.93 23.92
CA GLN A 37 11.48 61.56 23.79
C GLN A 37 11.33 62.38 22.50
N LYS A 38 12.39 63.11 22.09
CA LYS A 38 12.41 63.83 20.80
C LYS A 38 12.44 62.92 19.59
N CYS A 39 12.88 61.67 19.76
CA CYS A 39 12.98 60.72 18.66
C CYS A 39 11.61 60.28 18.09
N GLY A 40 10.48 60.87 18.50
CA GLY A 40 9.23 60.98 17.72
C GLY A 40 8.61 59.66 17.25
N SER A 41 9.15 58.54 17.71
CA SER A 41 8.94 57.22 17.13
C SER A 41 7.69 56.56 17.67
N GLN A 42 7.16 57.00 18.81
CA GLN A 42 5.92 56.42 19.34
C GLN A 42 4.68 56.77 18.51
N SER A 43 4.54 58.00 17.99
CA SER A 43 3.37 58.36 17.18
C SER A 43 3.42 57.75 15.78
N ASN A 44 4.61 57.69 15.17
CA ASN A 44 4.79 57.05 13.87
C ASN A 44 4.60 55.52 13.95
N VAL A 45 5.16 54.88 14.99
CA VAL A 45 4.96 53.44 15.23
C VAL A 45 3.49 53.13 15.52
N ALA A 46 2.78 53.95 16.31
CA ALA A 46 1.34 53.76 16.54
C ALA A 46 0.53 53.84 15.24
N GLY A 47 0.84 54.77 14.34
CA GLY A 47 0.21 54.87 13.02
C GLY A 47 0.49 53.66 12.13
N GLN A 48 1.73 53.18 12.10
CA GLN A 48 2.11 51.96 11.37
C GLN A 48 1.41 50.71 11.93
N ILE A 49 1.31 50.59 13.27
CA ILE A 49 0.57 49.49 13.92
C ILE A 49 -0.90 49.54 13.54
N ALA A 50 -1.54 50.71 13.55
CA ALA A 50 -2.95 50.84 13.16
C ALA A 50 -3.19 50.48 11.68
N SER A 51 -2.27 50.88 10.79
CA SER A 51 -2.31 50.49 9.37
C SER A 51 -2.18 48.97 9.21
N LEU A 52 -1.17 48.37 9.84
CA LEU A 52 -0.96 46.91 9.80
C LEU A 52 -2.14 46.14 10.39
N GLN A 53 -2.76 46.64 11.46
CA GLN A 53 -3.95 46.03 12.05
C GLN A 53 -5.13 46.05 11.08
N THR A 54 -5.27 47.12 10.30
CA THR A 54 -6.29 47.23 9.25
C THR A 54 -6.02 46.20 8.14
N ASP A 55 -4.78 46.08 7.69
CA ASP A 55 -4.38 45.10 6.66
C ASP A 55 -4.61 43.65 7.13
N ILE A 56 -4.28 43.35 8.38
CA ILE A 56 -4.54 42.03 9.00
C ILE A 56 -6.05 41.73 8.99
N ASN A 57 -6.89 42.69 9.35
CA ASN A 57 -8.34 42.50 9.37
C ASN A 57 -8.90 42.26 7.96
N ASN A 58 -8.39 43.00 6.95
CA ASN A 58 -8.78 42.84 5.55
C ASN A 58 -8.38 41.45 5.02
N LEU A 59 -7.14 41.03 5.26
CA LEU A 59 -6.66 39.70 4.86
C LEU A 59 -7.46 38.57 5.54
N GLN A 60 -7.80 38.73 6.83
CA GLN A 60 -8.63 37.76 7.54
C GLN A 60 -10.03 37.63 6.90
N GLN A 61 -10.63 38.75 6.48
CA GLN A 61 -11.91 38.75 5.78
C GLN A 61 -11.82 38.07 4.40
N GLU A 62 -10.75 38.29 3.64
CA GLU A 62 -10.51 37.61 2.36
C GLU A 62 -10.36 36.10 2.53
N VAL A 63 -9.60 35.66 3.54
CA VAL A 63 -9.45 34.23 3.88
C VAL A 63 -10.80 33.60 4.21
N ASP A 64 -11.62 34.28 5.01
CA ASP A 64 -12.95 33.79 5.39
C ASP A 64 -13.90 33.71 4.20
N ASN A 65 -13.84 34.67 3.28
CA ASN A 65 -14.62 34.69 2.05
C ASN A 65 -14.21 33.54 1.10
N THR A 66 -12.91 33.34 0.89
CA THR A 66 -12.40 32.22 0.09
C THR A 66 -12.79 30.88 0.72
N ALA A 67 -12.68 30.74 2.04
CA ALA A 67 -13.09 29.53 2.74
C ALA A 67 -14.60 29.25 2.59
N LYS A 68 -15.46 30.28 2.61
CA LYS A 68 -16.90 30.15 2.33
C LYS A 68 -17.16 29.72 0.89
N SER A 69 -16.49 30.33 -0.09
CA SER A 69 -16.60 29.98 -1.51
C SER A 69 -16.23 28.51 -1.75
N ASN A 70 -15.07 28.07 -1.24
CA ASN A 70 -14.61 26.69 -1.40
C ASN A 70 -15.56 25.68 -0.74
N ARG A 71 -16.11 26.00 0.44
CA ARG A 71 -17.12 25.16 1.09
C ARG A 71 -18.39 25.03 0.24
N GLN A 72 -18.79 26.09 -0.45
CA GLN A 72 -19.96 26.05 -1.33
C GLN A 72 -19.70 25.21 -2.58
N GLU A 73 -18.53 25.34 -3.20
CA GLU A 73 -18.13 24.53 -4.36
C GLU A 73 -18.08 23.04 -4.02
N VAL A 74 -17.50 22.68 -2.86
CA VAL A 74 -17.47 21.28 -2.39
C VAL A 74 -18.88 20.72 -2.18
N LYS A 75 -19.83 21.52 -1.67
CA LYS A 75 -21.23 21.09 -1.54
C LYS A 75 -21.88 20.81 -2.89
N VAL A 76 -21.62 21.65 -3.90
CA VAL A 76 -22.13 21.45 -5.27
C VAL A 76 -21.56 20.17 -5.88
N LEU A 77 -20.25 19.97 -5.80
CA LEU A 77 -19.58 18.77 -6.31
C LEU A 77 -20.08 17.49 -5.62
N LEU A 78 -20.34 17.55 -4.30
CA LEU A 78 -20.89 16.42 -3.56
C LEU A 78 -22.32 16.06 -4.03
N GLY A 79 -23.13 17.07 -4.36
CA GLY A 79 -24.44 16.88 -4.98
C GLY A 79 -24.33 16.15 -6.32
N GLN A 80 -23.50 16.68 -7.22
CA GLN A 80 -23.26 16.08 -8.54
C GLN A 80 -22.74 14.63 -8.45
N PHE A 81 -21.87 14.34 -7.48
CA PHE A 81 -21.37 12.98 -7.25
C PHE A 81 -22.48 12.01 -6.82
N ASN A 82 -23.41 12.45 -5.95
CA ASN A 82 -24.53 11.62 -5.51
C ASN A 82 -25.53 11.37 -6.65
N ASP A 83 -25.76 12.35 -7.50
CA ASP A 83 -26.60 12.20 -8.70
C ASP A 83 -25.97 11.17 -9.65
N LEU A 84 -24.67 11.29 -9.95
CA LEU A 84 -23.94 10.34 -10.78
C LEU A 84 -23.99 8.91 -10.20
N LYS A 85 -23.82 8.77 -8.89
CA LYS A 85 -23.90 7.48 -8.20
C LYS A 85 -25.29 6.84 -8.37
N SER A 86 -26.35 7.64 -8.31
CA SER A 86 -27.73 7.18 -8.54
C SER A 86 -27.90 6.71 -9.98
N SER A 87 -27.47 7.50 -10.97
CA SER A 87 -27.53 7.11 -12.39
C SER A 87 -26.73 5.83 -12.70
N VAL A 88 -25.55 5.65 -12.11
CA VAL A 88 -24.76 4.41 -12.26
C VAL A 88 -25.49 3.21 -11.66
N THR A 89 -26.20 3.40 -10.55
CA THR A 89 -27.00 2.35 -9.91
C THR A 89 -28.19 1.95 -10.79
N GLU A 90 -28.87 2.92 -11.38
CA GLU A 90 -29.95 2.69 -12.34
C GLU A 90 -29.44 1.97 -13.59
N MET A 91 -28.36 2.45 -14.22
CA MET A 91 -27.75 1.77 -15.38
C MET A 91 -27.36 0.32 -15.09
N LYS A 92 -26.82 0.06 -13.89
CA LYS A 92 -26.50 -1.29 -13.45
C LYS A 92 -27.75 -2.17 -13.37
N ASN A 93 -28.84 -1.65 -12.79
CA ASN A 93 -30.09 -2.39 -12.65
C ASN A 93 -30.73 -2.66 -14.02
N ASP A 94 -30.73 -1.66 -14.91
CA ASP A 94 -31.20 -1.81 -16.29
C ASP A 94 -30.40 -2.89 -17.05
N LEU A 95 -29.08 -2.90 -16.87
CA LEU A 95 -28.21 -3.90 -17.49
C LEU A 95 -28.50 -5.31 -16.95
N LEU A 96 -28.69 -5.44 -15.63
CA LEU A 96 -29.07 -6.70 -15.01
C LEU A 96 -30.42 -7.20 -15.54
N GLN A 97 -31.41 -6.32 -15.65
CA GLN A 97 -32.72 -6.66 -16.19
C GLN A 97 -32.64 -7.10 -17.66
N LYS A 98 -31.81 -6.43 -18.48
CA LYS A 98 -31.58 -6.84 -19.88
C LYS A 98 -30.86 -8.19 -19.98
N ILE A 99 -29.85 -8.42 -19.15
CA ILE A 99 -29.12 -9.71 -19.10
C ILE A 99 -30.06 -10.85 -18.72
N ASP A 100 -30.92 -10.64 -17.73
CA ASP A 100 -31.89 -11.66 -17.31
C ASP A 100 -32.95 -11.88 -18.39
N SER A 101 -33.47 -10.82 -19.01
CA SER A 101 -34.55 -10.94 -20.00
C SER A 101 -34.08 -11.54 -21.34
N ASP A 102 -32.90 -11.16 -21.83
CA ASP A 102 -32.40 -11.59 -23.14
C ASP A 102 -31.77 -12.98 -23.10
N ASN A 103 -31.05 -13.32 -22.03
CA ASN A 103 -30.41 -14.64 -21.94
C ASN A 103 -31.40 -15.73 -21.56
N ILE A 104 -32.39 -15.44 -20.71
CA ILE A 104 -33.43 -16.42 -20.37
C ILE A 104 -34.26 -16.74 -21.62
N ASN A 105 -34.74 -15.73 -22.37
CA ASN A 105 -35.57 -15.96 -23.55
C ASN A 105 -34.81 -16.58 -24.74
N LYS A 106 -33.53 -16.24 -24.95
CA LYS A 106 -32.70 -16.89 -25.97
C LYS A 106 -32.29 -18.30 -25.58
N CYS A 107 -32.07 -18.58 -24.29
CA CYS A 107 -31.86 -19.95 -23.82
C CYS A 107 -33.13 -20.79 -23.99
N PHE A 108 -34.33 -20.27 -23.69
CA PHE A 108 -35.55 -21.06 -23.87
C PHE A 108 -35.88 -21.33 -25.35
N THR A 109 -35.72 -20.36 -26.25
CA THR A 109 -36.05 -20.55 -27.68
C THR A 109 -35.05 -21.41 -28.46
N HIS A 110 -33.81 -21.56 -27.99
CA HIS A 110 -32.84 -22.48 -28.60
C HIS A 110 -32.86 -23.90 -27.99
N LEU A 111 -33.50 -24.07 -26.83
CA LEU A 111 -33.57 -25.36 -26.12
C LEU A 111 -34.81 -26.20 -26.46
N ASP A 112 -35.81 -25.63 -27.14
CA ASP A 112 -36.96 -26.39 -27.68
C ASP A 112 -36.60 -27.28 -28.90
N GLY A 113 -35.35 -27.24 -29.38
CA GLY A 113 -34.90 -28.02 -30.53
C GLY A 113 -34.18 -29.33 -30.20
N HIS A 114 -33.30 -29.36 -29.20
CA HIS A 114 -32.48 -30.56 -28.94
C HIS A 114 -31.90 -30.59 -27.52
N ARG A 115 -32.39 -31.53 -26.69
CA ARG A 115 -31.64 -32.27 -25.65
C ARG A 115 -30.85 -31.46 -24.59
N VAL A 116 -31.45 -30.46 -23.94
CA VAL A 116 -30.92 -29.96 -22.66
C VAL A 116 -32.01 -29.98 -21.58
N HIS A 117 -32.26 -31.17 -21.04
CA HIS A 117 -33.14 -31.38 -19.89
C HIS A 117 -32.39 -31.56 -18.55
N THR A 118 -31.10 -31.25 -18.45
CA THR A 118 -30.33 -31.63 -17.24
C THR A 118 -29.84 -30.47 -16.39
N ALA A 119 -29.00 -29.54 -16.85
CA ALA A 119 -28.32 -28.65 -15.89
C ALA A 119 -29.24 -27.65 -15.15
N ALA A 120 -30.17 -26.99 -15.86
CA ALA A 120 -31.08 -26.02 -15.25
C ALA A 120 -32.19 -26.70 -14.43
N GLU A 121 -32.74 -27.82 -14.91
CA GLU A 121 -33.69 -28.63 -14.13
C GLU A 121 -33.04 -29.28 -12.91
N ILE A 122 -31.75 -29.66 -12.96
CA ILE A 122 -31.00 -30.16 -11.81
C ILE A 122 -30.78 -29.06 -10.78
N ALA A 123 -30.45 -27.83 -11.20
CA ALA A 123 -30.30 -26.71 -10.27
C ALA A 123 -31.62 -26.33 -9.58
N ASP A 124 -32.75 -26.40 -10.29
CA ASP A 124 -34.08 -26.11 -9.77
C ASP A 124 -34.65 -27.26 -8.90
N LYS A 125 -34.23 -28.52 -9.16
CA LYS A 125 -34.61 -29.71 -8.38
C LYS A 125 -33.61 -30.08 -7.27
N MET A 126 -32.47 -29.39 -7.17
CA MET A 126 -31.47 -29.66 -6.13
C MET A 126 -31.88 -29.07 -4.78
N THR A 127 -32.53 -29.90 -3.97
CA THR A 127 -32.75 -29.62 -2.55
C THR A 127 -31.40 -29.60 -1.80
N THR A 128 -31.38 -28.98 -0.62
CA THR A 128 -30.20 -28.98 0.28
C THR A 128 -29.69 -30.40 0.54
N ASP A 129 -30.61 -31.36 0.62
CA ASP A 129 -30.31 -32.76 0.86
C ASP A 129 -29.63 -33.41 -0.34
N SER A 130 -30.05 -33.08 -1.57
CA SER A 130 -29.41 -33.54 -2.79
C SER A 130 -27.98 -33.02 -2.94
N VAL A 131 -27.73 -31.74 -2.61
CA VAL A 131 -26.37 -31.16 -2.63
C VAL A 131 -25.51 -31.79 -1.53
N THR A 132 -26.07 -31.98 -0.34
CA THR A 132 -25.38 -32.61 0.79
C THR A 132 -25.04 -34.07 0.50
N GLN A 133 -25.95 -34.81 -0.14
CA GLN A 133 -25.73 -36.20 -0.55
C GLN A 133 -24.72 -36.30 -1.69
N LEU A 134 -24.74 -35.36 -2.67
CA LEU A 134 -23.73 -35.30 -3.72
C LEU A 134 -22.33 -35.07 -3.15
N ILE A 135 -22.22 -34.21 -2.13
CA ILE A 135 -20.97 -33.97 -1.39
C ILE A 135 -20.55 -35.24 -0.63
N LYS A 136 -21.46 -35.90 0.10
CA LYS A 136 -21.17 -37.15 0.83
C LYS A 136 -20.72 -38.27 -0.11
N ASP A 137 -21.39 -38.45 -1.24
CA ASP A 137 -21.07 -39.46 -2.25
C ASP A 137 -19.71 -39.24 -2.93
N TYR A 138 -19.30 -37.98 -3.07
CA TYR A 138 -18.02 -37.59 -3.65
C TYR A 138 -16.84 -37.87 -2.71
N TYR A 139 -17.07 -37.84 -1.40
CA TYR A 139 -16.07 -38.10 -0.36
C TYR A 139 -16.16 -39.51 0.26
N SER A 140 -17.06 -40.36 -0.21
CA SER A 140 -17.10 -41.75 0.20
C SER A 140 -15.85 -42.47 -0.36
N PRO A 141 -15.00 -43.07 0.50
CA PRO A 141 -13.73 -43.68 0.08
C PRO A 141 -13.89 -44.86 -0.88
N ASP A 142 -15.09 -45.43 -0.99
CA ASP A 142 -15.36 -46.61 -1.81
C ASP A 142 -15.91 -46.30 -3.22
N ASN A 143 -16.08 -45.02 -3.58
CA ASN A 143 -16.81 -44.65 -4.80
C ASN A 143 -15.89 -44.48 -6.01
N LYS A 144 -15.79 -45.52 -6.86
CA LYS A 144 -14.96 -45.53 -8.09
C LYS A 144 -15.48 -44.65 -9.25
N ARG A 145 -16.64 -43.99 -9.12
CA ARG A 145 -17.20 -43.06 -10.13
C ARG A 145 -16.80 -41.59 -9.87
N GLN A 146 -15.52 -41.31 -9.71
CA GLN A 146 -15.04 -39.97 -9.34
C GLN A 146 -14.83 -39.01 -10.53
N GLU A 147 -14.67 -39.48 -11.77
CA GLU A 147 -14.30 -38.58 -12.88
C GLU A 147 -15.45 -37.70 -13.37
N ASP A 148 -16.65 -38.25 -13.57
CA ASP A 148 -17.79 -37.48 -14.10
C ASP A 148 -18.29 -36.44 -13.08
N LYS A 149 -18.42 -36.83 -11.81
CA LYS A 149 -18.86 -35.90 -10.73
C LYS A 149 -17.83 -34.82 -10.38
N ARG A 150 -16.57 -35.00 -10.83
CA ARG A 150 -15.49 -34.02 -10.61
C ARG A 150 -15.57 -32.85 -11.58
N GLY A 151 -16.08 -33.08 -12.80
CA GLY A 151 -16.37 -32.02 -13.77
C GLY A 151 -17.37 -31.03 -13.20
N ASP A 152 -18.52 -31.53 -12.75
CA ASP A 152 -19.61 -30.72 -12.19
C ASP A 152 -19.17 -29.90 -10.96
N LEU A 153 -18.34 -30.49 -10.10
CA LEU A 153 -17.82 -29.80 -8.91
C LEU A 153 -16.80 -28.72 -9.27
N ILE A 154 -15.93 -28.96 -10.25
CA ILE A 154 -14.97 -27.96 -10.73
C ILE A 154 -15.71 -26.80 -11.40
N GLU A 155 -16.72 -27.10 -12.20
CA GLU A 155 -17.55 -26.10 -12.88
C GLU A 155 -18.34 -25.26 -11.86
N PHE A 156 -18.94 -25.90 -10.85
CA PHE A 156 -19.58 -25.21 -9.72
C PHE A 156 -18.60 -24.32 -8.93
N ILE A 157 -17.38 -24.80 -8.66
CA ILE A 157 -16.35 -24.00 -7.97
C ILE A 157 -15.91 -22.82 -8.83
N SER A 158 -15.75 -22.99 -10.15
CA SER A 158 -15.44 -21.91 -11.09
C SER A 158 -16.59 -20.89 -11.16
N TYR A 159 -17.84 -21.37 -11.19
CA TYR A 159 -19.05 -20.55 -11.15
C TYR A 159 -19.13 -19.68 -9.89
N MET A 160 -18.63 -20.20 -8.76
CA MET A 160 -18.59 -19.53 -7.45
C MET A 160 -17.42 -18.54 -7.26
N LYS A 161 -16.52 -18.39 -8.25
CA LYS A 161 -15.41 -17.41 -8.21
C LYS A 161 -15.88 -15.97 -8.44
N ASP A 162 -17.05 -15.77 -9.03
CA ASP A 162 -17.66 -14.45 -9.18
C ASP A 162 -18.19 -13.95 -7.82
N GLY A 163 -17.69 -12.79 -7.37
CA GLY A 163 -18.06 -12.18 -6.10
C GLY A 163 -19.55 -11.85 -5.96
N SER A 164 -20.25 -11.61 -7.07
CA SER A 164 -21.70 -11.33 -7.06
C SER A 164 -22.51 -12.60 -6.79
N ARG A 165 -22.10 -13.71 -7.39
CA ARG A 165 -22.74 -15.02 -7.22
C ARG A 165 -22.44 -15.64 -5.86
N ARG A 166 -21.23 -15.40 -5.34
CA ARG A 166 -20.87 -15.74 -3.97
C ARG A 166 -21.76 -15.04 -2.93
N LYS A 167 -22.19 -13.79 -3.17
CA LYS A 167 -23.14 -13.09 -2.30
C LYS A 167 -24.53 -13.72 -2.35
N LEU A 168 -25.03 -14.05 -3.54
CA LEU A 168 -26.31 -14.74 -3.71
C LEU A 168 -26.32 -16.10 -2.98
N PHE A 169 -25.24 -16.85 -3.11
CA PHE A 169 -25.09 -18.13 -2.41
C PHE A 169 -25.03 -17.97 -0.89
N LYS A 170 -24.35 -16.95 -0.38
CA LYS A 170 -24.36 -16.62 1.06
C LYS A 170 -25.77 -16.31 1.55
N SER A 171 -26.54 -15.51 0.81
CA SER A 171 -27.95 -15.23 1.12
C SER A 171 -28.82 -16.49 1.11
N LEU A 172 -28.57 -17.43 0.18
CA LEU A 172 -29.25 -18.73 0.12
C LEU A 172 -28.87 -19.68 1.27
N LEU A 173 -27.62 -19.66 1.74
CA LEU A 173 -27.21 -20.44 2.92
C LEU A 173 -27.84 -19.87 4.19
N ALA A 174 -27.87 -18.54 4.32
CA ALA A 174 -28.47 -17.85 5.44
C ALA A 174 -29.98 -18.10 5.55
N SER A 175 -30.71 -18.11 4.42
CA SER A 175 -32.15 -18.40 4.41
C SER A 175 -32.49 -19.85 4.79
N ARG A 176 -31.50 -20.75 4.78
CA ARG A 176 -31.65 -22.17 5.12
C ARG A 176 -31.03 -22.56 6.47
N ASN A 177 -30.64 -21.60 7.31
CA ASN A 177 -29.98 -21.82 8.61
C ASN A 177 -28.72 -22.71 8.54
N ILE A 178 -28.01 -22.68 7.41
CA ILE A 178 -26.75 -23.41 7.26
C ILE A 178 -25.63 -22.52 7.81
N ASP A 179 -24.81 -23.06 8.72
CA ASP A 179 -23.68 -22.34 9.29
C ASP A 179 -22.72 -21.85 8.18
N GLU A 180 -22.79 -20.55 7.92
CA GLU A 180 -22.03 -19.85 6.90
C GLU A 180 -20.53 -20.04 7.14
N THR A 181 -20.11 -20.07 8.41
CA THR A 181 -18.70 -20.08 8.84
C THR A 181 -17.99 -21.35 8.41
N LYS A 182 -18.67 -22.51 8.50
CA LYS A 182 -18.11 -23.81 8.14
C LYS A 182 -18.06 -23.98 6.62
N SER A 183 -19.10 -23.52 5.93
CA SER A 183 -19.24 -23.64 4.47
C SER A 183 -18.32 -22.67 3.70
N THR A 184 -18.21 -21.42 4.16
CA THR A 184 -17.29 -20.44 3.54
C THR A 184 -15.82 -20.76 3.81
N LYS A 185 -15.45 -21.25 5.01
CA LYS A 185 -14.07 -21.71 5.26
C LYS A 185 -13.65 -22.86 4.34
N MET A 186 -14.54 -23.82 4.06
CA MET A 186 -14.25 -24.90 3.11
C MET A 186 -14.12 -24.40 1.67
N ILE A 187 -14.98 -23.46 1.24
CA ILE A 187 -14.89 -22.85 -0.09
C ILE A 187 -13.63 -21.99 -0.21
N ASP A 188 -13.27 -21.21 0.80
CA ASP A 188 -12.09 -20.34 0.77
C ASP A 188 -10.78 -21.13 0.84
N GLN A 189 -10.71 -22.19 1.64
CA GLN A 189 -9.58 -23.13 1.59
C GLN A 189 -9.46 -23.78 0.21
N ARG A 190 -10.56 -24.11 -0.46
CA ARG A 190 -10.55 -24.75 -1.79
C ARG A 190 -10.30 -23.78 -2.94
N VAL A 191 -10.77 -22.54 -2.85
CA VAL A 191 -10.42 -21.46 -3.77
C VAL A 191 -8.93 -21.12 -3.62
N ALA A 192 -8.38 -21.12 -2.41
CA ALA A 192 -6.94 -20.99 -2.18
C ALA A 192 -6.13 -22.16 -2.80
N VAL A 193 -6.67 -23.38 -2.79
CA VAL A 193 -6.04 -24.55 -3.44
C VAL A 193 -6.19 -24.53 -4.97
N SER A 194 -7.30 -24.05 -5.53
CA SER A 194 -7.51 -23.95 -6.99
C SER A 194 -6.92 -22.69 -7.63
N ASN A 195 -6.60 -21.67 -6.82
CA ASN A 195 -5.82 -20.49 -7.22
C ASN A 195 -4.31 -20.72 -7.07
N LYS A 196 -3.85 -21.98 -6.98
CA LYS A 196 -2.42 -22.32 -7.17
C LYS A 196 -2.03 -21.88 -8.59
N LYS A 197 -1.56 -20.63 -8.70
CA LYS A 197 -1.07 -20.04 -9.94
C LYS A 197 -0.05 -21.00 -10.52
N THR A 198 -0.34 -21.53 -11.70
CA THR A 198 0.68 -22.19 -12.51
C THR A 198 1.67 -21.11 -12.88
N ALA A 199 2.87 -21.17 -12.31
CA ALA A 199 3.97 -20.36 -12.77
C ALA A 199 4.51 -21.01 -14.05
N SER A 200 4.53 -20.24 -15.14
CA SER A 200 5.17 -20.66 -16.37
C SER A 200 6.23 -19.65 -16.81
N PHE A 201 7.37 -20.16 -17.27
CA PHE A 201 8.47 -19.33 -17.77
C PHE A 201 9.39 -20.12 -18.69
N LYS A 202 10.00 -19.43 -19.65
CA LYS A 202 10.93 -20.06 -20.60
C LYS A 202 12.28 -20.29 -19.94
N CYS A 203 12.82 -21.51 -20.08
CA CYS A 203 14.21 -21.78 -19.72
C CYS A 203 15.11 -20.95 -20.64
N PRO A 204 16.11 -20.22 -20.12
CA PRO A 204 16.95 -19.41 -20.98
C PRO A 204 17.89 -20.27 -21.86
N HIS A 205 18.14 -21.53 -21.48
CA HIS A 205 19.06 -22.40 -22.22
C HIS A 205 18.43 -23.17 -23.39
N CYS A 206 17.17 -23.59 -23.26
CA CYS A 206 16.49 -24.38 -24.29
C CYS A 206 15.21 -23.73 -24.82
N LEU A 207 14.84 -22.56 -24.29
CA LEU A 207 13.67 -21.75 -24.65
C LEU A 207 12.31 -22.43 -24.45
N LYS A 208 12.28 -23.67 -23.95
CA LYS A 208 11.06 -24.39 -23.61
C LYS A 208 10.43 -23.85 -22.33
N GLU A 209 9.10 -23.87 -22.28
CA GLU A 209 8.32 -23.38 -21.14
C GLU A 209 8.32 -24.38 -19.99
N ASN A 210 8.84 -23.96 -18.83
CA ASN A 210 8.71 -24.72 -17.60
C ASN A 210 7.36 -24.39 -16.99
N VAL A 211 6.53 -25.39 -16.74
CA VAL A 211 5.23 -25.22 -16.08
C VAL A 211 5.28 -25.92 -14.72
N TYR A 212 5.19 -25.13 -13.65
CA TYR A 212 5.14 -25.66 -12.29
C TYR A 212 3.69 -25.73 -11.83
N LYS A 213 3.14 -26.95 -11.74
CA LYS A 213 1.73 -27.21 -11.39
C LYS A 213 1.41 -26.99 -9.91
N THR A 214 2.39 -26.66 -9.08
CA THR A 214 2.22 -26.33 -7.66
C THR A 214 3.32 -25.36 -7.24
N ALA A 215 3.17 -24.73 -6.07
CA ALA A 215 4.04 -23.71 -5.44
C ALA A 215 5.53 -24.12 -5.21
N ALA A 216 6.06 -25.10 -5.95
CA ALA A 216 7.46 -25.51 -5.92
C ALA A 216 8.39 -24.43 -6.47
N TYR A 217 7.89 -23.52 -7.31
CA TYR A 217 8.66 -22.34 -7.69
C TYR A 217 8.57 -21.29 -6.58
N SER A 218 9.71 -21.00 -5.96
CA SER A 218 9.90 -19.83 -5.11
C SER A 218 10.82 -18.86 -5.84
N GLU A 219 10.37 -17.63 -6.01
CA GLU A 219 11.11 -16.60 -6.73
C GLU A 219 12.47 -16.32 -6.08
N GLY A 220 13.53 -16.11 -6.88
CA GLY A 220 14.89 -15.91 -6.38
C GLY A 220 15.60 -17.19 -5.90
N TYR A 221 14.96 -18.37 -5.99
CA TYR A 221 15.61 -19.66 -5.80
C TYR A 221 16.11 -20.27 -7.11
N LEU A 222 17.05 -21.19 -6.95
CA LEU A 222 17.65 -21.97 -8.01
C LEU A 222 16.59 -22.85 -8.70
N VAL A 223 16.33 -22.55 -9.96
CA VAL A 223 15.43 -23.33 -10.79
C VAL A 223 16.23 -24.32 -11.61
N THR A 224 15.76 -25.57 -11.69
CA THR A 224 16.29 -26.58 -12.61
C THR A 224 15.31 -26.79 -13.75
N CYS A 225 15.76 -26.69 -15.00
CA CYS A 225 14.88 -26.93 -16.15
C CYS A 225 14.23 -28.33 -16.08
N CYS A 226 12.90 -28.41 -16.20
CA CYS A 226 12.15 -29.65 -16.03
C CYS A 226 12.43 -30.68 -17.14
N TYR A 227 12.81 -30.22 -18.34
CA TYR A 227 13.11 -31.09 -19.48
C TYR A 227 14.41 -31.86 -19.30
N ASP A 228 14.34 -33.19 -19.47
CA ASP A 228 15.48 -34.11 -19.33
C ASP A 228 16.64 -33.79 -20.27
N SER A 229 16.34 -33.26 -21.45
CA SER A 229 17.36 -32.84 -22.41
C SER A 229 18.15 -31.59 -22.01
N CYS A 230 17.71 -30.84 -20.99
CA CYS A 230 18.33 -29.60 -20.57
C CYS A 230 18.92 -29.70 -19.16
N LYS A 231 18.08 -29.91 -18.14
CA LYS A 231 18.45 -29.96 -16.70
C LYS A 231 19.40 -28.86 -16.16
N ARG A 232 19.74 -27.84 -16.96
CA ARG A 232 20.55 -26.70 -16.55
C ARG A 232 19.80 -25.85 -15.52
N LYS A 233 20.58 -25.26 -14.62
CA LYS A 233 20.08 -24.47 -13.49
C LYS A 233 20.19 -22.99 -13.79
N PHE A 234 19.18 -22.21 -13.39
CA PHE A 234 19.14 -20.76 -13.57
C PHE A 234 18.40 -20.08 -12.42
N HIS A 235 18.58 -18.78 -12.26
CA HIS A 235 17.77 -17.97 -11.34
C HIS A 235 16.75 -17.14 -12.11
N GLN A 236 15.60 -16.90 -11.50
CA GLN A 236 14.56 -16.05 -12.05
C GLN A 236 13.92 -15.20 -10.95
N VAL A 237 13.68 -13.94 -11.27
CA VAL A 237 13.08 -12.94 -10.37
C VAL A 237 12.19 -12.00 -11.19
N ALA A 238 10.97 -11.73 -10.75
CA ALA A 238 10.13 -10.69 -11.33
C ALA A 238 10.55 -9.32 -10.82
N CYS A 239 10.63 -8.38 -11.75
CA CYS A 239 10.88 -6.98 -11.46
C CYS A 239 9.64 -6.35 -10.81
N PRO A 240 9.75 -5.73 -9.62
CA PRO A 240 8.61 -5.13 -8.93
C PRO A 240 8.09 -3.84 -9.61
N HIS A 241 8.79 -3.34 -10.63
CA HIS A 241 8.41 -2.13 -11.37
C HIS A 241 7.56 -2.41 -12.61
N CYS A 242 7.86 -3.47 -13.35
CA CYS A 242 7.20 -3.78 -14.62
C CYS A 242 6.61 -5.19 -14.72
N SER A 243 6.73 -6.00 -13.65
CA SER A 243 6.35 -7.43 -13.62
C SER A 243 7.09 -8.31 -14.63
N GLY A 244 8.03 -7.76 -15.39
CA GLY A 244 8.91 -8.51 -16.29
C GLY A 244 9.89 -9.39 -15.52
N SER A 245 10.29 -10.51 -16.12
CA SER A 245 11.25 -11.44 -15.52
C SER A 245 12.70 -11.05 -15.81
N ASN A 246 13.52 -11.01 -14.76
CA ASN A 246 14.97 -11.07 -14.84
C ASN A 246 15.41 -12.53 -14.72
N THR A 247 16.27 -12.99 -15.63
CA THR A 247 16.75 -14.38 -15.67
C THR A 247 18.27 -14.39 -15.72
N TRP A 248 18.89 -15.22 -14.86
CA TRP A 248 20.33 -15.42 -14.84
C TRP A 248 20.65 -16.86 -15.23
N GLU A 249 21.14 -17.02 -16.45
CA GLU A 249 21.51 -18.32 -17.05
C GLU A 249 22.48 -19.12 -16.23
N ASN A 250 23.46 -18.48 -15.60
CA ASN A 250 24.50 -19.17 -14.82
C ASN A 250 24.14 -19.34 -13.35
N ALA A 251 22.88 -19.10 -12.97
CA ALA A 251 22.42 -19.18 -11.59
C ALA A 251 23.29 -18.39 -10.60
N ASN A 252 23.81 -17.24 -11.02
CA ASN A 252 24.73 -16.41 -10.24
C ASN A 252 24.04 -15.23 -9.54
N TYR A 253 22.71 -15.12 -9.61
CA TYR A 253 21.96 -14.15 -8.79
C TYR A 253 22.24 -14.37 -7.30
N LYS A 254 22.62 -13.29 -6.61
CA LYS A 254 22.83 -13.25 -5.16
C LYS A 254 21.71 -12.43 -4.54
N GLN A 255 20.92 -13.04 -3.65
CA GLN A 255 19.85 -12.34 -2.93
C GLN A 255 20.37 -11.08 -2.23
N GLY A 256 19.56 -10.02 -2.22
CA GLY A 256 19.93 -8.71 -1.69
C GLY A 256 20.82 -7.87 -2.61
N SER A 257 21.32 -8.41 -3.72
CA SER A 257 22.08 -7.61 -4.70
C SER A 257 21.17 -6.63 -5.44
N VAL A 258 21.71 -5.45 -5.73
CA VAL A 258 21.05 -4.46 -6.57
C VAL A 258 21.08 -4.95 -8.02
N VAL A 259 19.91 -5.07 -8.63
CA VAL A 259 19.75 -5.53 -10.01
C VAL A 259 18.87 -4.56 -10.78
N ALA A 260 19.20 -4.28 -12.04
CA ALA A 260 18.36 -3.49 -12.93
C ALA A 260 17.31 -4.37 -13.62
N GLY A 261 16.11 -3.84 -13.89
CA GLY A 261 15.11 -4.54 -14.69
C GLY A 261 15.66 -4.87 -16.10
N ALA A 262 15.45 -6.11 -16.56
CA ALA A 262 16.01 -6.61 -17.82
C ALA A 262 15.42 -5.91 -19.07
N TYR A 263 14.21 -5.37 -18.96
CA TYR A 263 13.50 -4.74 -20.08
C TYR A 263 13.94 -3.29 -20.31
N GLU A 264 14.04 -2.91 -21.59
CA GLU A 264 14.49 -1.59 -22.04
C GLU A 264 13.68 -0.43 -21.47
N ASN A 265 12.37 -0.61 -21.35
CA ASN A 265 11.44 0.38 -20.80
C ASN A 265 11.42 0.46 -19.27
N CYS A 266 12.06 -0.48 -18.56
CA CYS A 266 12.09 -0.48 -17.11
C CYS A 266 13.39 0.10 -16.59
N LYS A 267 14.53 -0.60 -16.78
CA LYS A 267 15.91 -0.28 -16.31
C LYS A 267 16.06 0.21 -14.85
N ARG A 268 14.98 0.31 -14.09
CA ARG A 268 14.95 0.69 -12.67
C ARG A 268 15.59 -0.42 -11.86
N THR A 269 16.35 -0.01 -10.85
CA THR A 269 17.00 -0.95 -9.94
C THR A 269 16.03 -1.44 -8.88
N PHE A 270 16.28 -2.64 -8.37
CA PHE A 270 15.58 -3.20 -7.23
C PHE A 270 16.49 -4.20 -6.51
N GLN A 271 16.07 -4.61 -5.32
CA GLN A 271 16.65 -5.73 -4.58
C GLN A 271 15.54 -6.69 -4.20
N GLN A 272 15.87 -7.96 -4.04
CA GLN A 272 14.93 -8.97 -3.56
C GLN A 272 15.65 -9.89 -2.57
N VAL A 273 14.94 -10.27 -1.51
CA VAL A 273 15.38 -11.31 -0.58
C VAL A 273 14.23 -12.27 -0.31
N VAL A 274 14.55 -13.49 0.08
CA VAL A 274 13.54 -14.44 0.53
C VAL A 274 13.49 -14.45 2.06
N CYS A 275 12.29 -14.35 2.62
CA CYS A 275 12.10 -14.52 4.06
C CYS A 275 12.37 -15.97 4.47
N PRO A 276 13.29 -16.24 5.42
CA PRO A 276 13.63 -17.60 5.85
C PRO A 276 12.50 -18.29 6.61
N HIS A 277 11.54 -17.53 7.17
CA HIS A 277 10.45 -18.10 7.97
C HIS A 277 9.29 -18.64 7.12
N CYS A 278 8.95 -17.97 6.02
CA CYS A 278 7.78 -18.33 5.19
C CYS A 278 8.11 -18.59 3.72
N SER A 279 9.38 -18.49 3.33
CA SER A 279 9.83 -18.55 1.92
C SER A 279 9.20 -17.48 1.01
N GLY A 280 8.58 -16.45 1.60
CA GLY A 280 7.99 -15.35 0.86
C GLY A 280 9.06 -14.44 0.25
N SER A 281 8.87 -14.07 -1.01
CA SER A 281 9.72 -13.13 -1.75
C SER A 281 9.40 -11.69 -1.34
N MET A 282 10.42 -10.92 -0.96
CA MET A 282 10.29 -9.50 -0.65
C MET A 282 11.17 -8.70 -1.59
N ALA A 283 10.59 -7.69 -2.24
CA ALA A 283 11.28 -6.84 -3.20
C ALA A 283 11.23 -5.35 -2.79
N TRP A 284 12.37 -4.67 -2.87
CA TRP A 284 12.51 -3.23 -2.64
C TRP A 284 12.67 -2.51 -3.97
N LYS A 285 11.63 -1.76 -4.35
CA LYS A 285 11.60 -0.97 -5.60
C LYS A 285 12.73 0.07 -5.70
N ASN A 286 13.23 0.58 -4.57
CA ASN A 286 14.26 1.62 -4.56
C ASN A 286 15.65 1.09 -4.20
N ALA A 287 15.84 -0.24 -4.19
CA ALA A 287 17.11 -0.87 -3.79
C ALA A 287 17.65 -0.32 -2.44
N ALA A 288 16.75 -0.14 -1.47
CA ALA A 288 17.07 0.42 -0.15
C ALA A 288 17.39 -0.66 0.91
N TYR A 289 17.41 -1.94 0.54
CA TYR A 289 17.79 -3.02 1.43
C TYR A 289 19.30 -2.96 1.69
N LYS A 290 19.66 -2.81 2.97
CA LYS A 290 21.06 -2.85 3.42
C LYS A 290 21.34 -4.24 4.00
N GLN A 291 22.28 -4.96 3.40
CA GLN A 291 22.73 -6.25 3.91
C GLN A 291 23.13 -6.14 5.39
N GLY A 292 22.77 -7.14 6.19
CA GLY A 292 22.98 -7.09 7.65
C GLY A 292 21.98 -6.19 8.38
N SER A 293 20.99 -5.58 7.73
CA SER A 293 19.89 -4.93 8.45
C SER A 293 18.86 -5.96 8.90
N VAL A 294 18.25 -5.72 10.07
CA VAL A 294 17.08 -6.48 10.52
C VAL A 294 15.87 -6.02 9.73
N VAL A 295 15.18 -6.98 9.10
CA VAL A 295 13.99 -6.76 8.28
C VAL A 295 12.82 -7.55 8.86
N THR A 296 11.64 -6.93 8.87
CA THR A 296 10.38 -7.62 9.20
C THR A 296 9.74 -8.15 7.92
N CYS A 297 9.35 -9.42 7.91
CA CYS A 297 8.61 -10.01 6.79
C CYS A 297 7.32 -9.23 6.49
N VAL A 298 7.11 -8.83 5.23
CA VAL A 298 5.94 -8.03 4.83
C VAL A 298 4.63 -8.84 4.87
N TYR A 299 4.71 -10.17 4.74
CA TYR A 299 3.53 -11.04 4.72
C TYR A 299 2.86 -11.12 6.10
N GLU A 300 1.54 -10.86 6.12
CA GLU A 300 0.72 -10.81 7.35
C GLU A 300 0.76 -12.09 8.18
N ASN A 301 0.80 -13.24 7.54
CA ASN A 301 0.85 -14.54 8.21
C ASN A 301 2.23 -14.91 8.76
N CYS A 302 3.26 -14.10 8.52
CA CYS A 302 4.62 -14.37 8.94
C CYS A 302 5.13 -13.35 9.96
N LYS A 303 5.24 -12.07 9.57
CA LYS A 303 5.79 -10.95 10.38
C LYS A 303 7.11 -11.22 11.12
N GLY A 304 7.81 -12.32 10.83
CA GLY A 304 9.07 -12.67 11.47
C GLY A 304 10.18 -11.69 11.11
N LYS A 305 11.00 -11.33 12.09
CA LYS A 305 12.19 -10.48 11.91
C LYS A 305 13.41 -11.33 11.59
N PHE A 306 14.17 -10.97 10.57
CA PHE A 306 15.40 -11.68 10.22
C PHE A 306 16.48 -10.74 9.71
N GLN A 307 17.71 -11.23 9.65
CA GLN A 307 18.88 -10.52 9.17
C GLN A 307 19.61 -11.45 8.20
N GLN A 308 19.86 -11.00 6.97
CA GLN A 308 20.65 -11.77 6.00
C GLN A 308 22.10 -11.27 6.05
N LEU A 309 23.00 -12.19 6.35
CA LEU A 309 24.44 -11.95 6.36
C LEU A 309 25.04 -12.77 5.22
N VAL A 310 25.82 -12.12 4.34
CA VAL A 310 26.67 -12.86 3.42
C VAL A 310 27.90 -13.30 4.20
N CYS A 311 28.14 -14.61 4.23
CA CYS A 311 29.34 -15.17 4.84
C CYS A 311 30.59 -14.58 4.15
N ALA A 312 31.53 -14.05 4.93
CA ALA A 312 32.78 -13.48 4.42
C ALA A 312 33.57 -14.49 3.57
N HIS A 313 33.56 -15.77 3.92
CA HIS A 313 34.18 -16.83 3.13
C HIS A 313 33.52 -17.02 1.76
N CYS A 314 32.20 -16.82 1.65
CA CYS A 314 31.47 -16.93 0.39
C CYS A 314 31.64 -15.69 -0.52
N LEU A 315 32.15 -14.57 0.00
CA LEU A 315 32.48 -13.40 -0.81
C LEU A 315 33.73 -13.63 -1.68
N HIS A 316 34.69 -14.42 -1.21
CA HIS A 316 35.97 -14.67 -1.90
C HIS A 316 35.94 -15.81 -2.93
N GLN A 317 34.92 -16.66 -2.93
CA GLN A 317 34.84 -17.83 -3.83
C GLN A 317 34.16 -17.54 -5.18
N GLY A 318 33.85 -16.27 -5.49
CA GLY A 318 33.09 -15.90 -6.68
C GLY A 318 33.52 -14.60 -7.35
N SER A 319 34.78 -14.21 -7.17
CA SER A 319 35.45 -13.10 -7.86
C SER A 319 36.51 -13.64 -8.81
#